data_AF-A0A5J4RZE7-F1
#
_entry.id   AF-A0A5J4RZE7-F1
#
_cell.length_a   1.000
_cell.length_b   1.000
_cell.length_c   1.000
_cell.angle_alpha   90.00
_cell.angle_beta   90.00
_cell.angle_gamma   90.00
#
_symmetry.space_group_name_H-M   'P 1'
#
loop_
_entity.id
_entity.type
_entity.pdbx_description
1 polymer ?
#
loop_
_entity_poly.entity_id
_entity_poly.type
_entity_poly.pdbx_seq_one_letter_code
_entity_poly.pdbx_strand_id
1 'polypeptide(L)' 'MMHIFFSGEINNYRKGVGIQSLSGNTLSSIVIPLPPLAEQQRIVTQIETIFNQLNEIEQAIKA' A
#
# COMPACT_ATOMS: atom_id res chain seq x y z
N MET A 1 2.43 0.60 -3.58
CA MET A 1 2.46 -0.83 -3.97
C MET A 1 1.08 -1.49 -4.01
N MET A 2 0.16 -1.26 -3.06
CA MET A 2 -1.17 -1.89 -3.12
C MET A 2 -2.00 -1.50 -4.34
N HIS A 3 -1.93 -0.24 -4.80
CA HIS A 3 -2.69 0.22 -5.97
C HIS A 3 -2.42 -0.58 -7.26
N ILE A 4 -1.14 -0.88 -7.55
CA ILE A 4 -0.76 -1.66 -8.75
C ILE A 4 -1.13 -3.14 -8.64
N PHE A 5 -1.32 -3.63 -7.41
CA PHE A 5 -1.73 -4.99 -7.14
C PHE A 5 -3.23 -5.16 -7.37
N PHE A 6 -4.04 -4.23 -6.85
CA PHE A 6 -5.50 -4.24 -7.01
C PHE A 6 -5.97 -3.85 -8.42
N SER A 7 -5.23 -3.01 -9.12
CA SER A 7 -5.53 -2.65 -10.52
C SER A 7 -5.18 -3.76 -11.53
N GLY A 8 -4.45 -4.80 -11.11
CA GLY A 8 -3.98 -5.86 -12.01
C GLY A 8 -2.80 -5.44 -12.91
N GLU A 9 -2.39 -4.17 -12.87
CA GLU A 9 -1.26 -3.61 -13.63
C GLU A 9 0.04 -4.36 -13.34
N ILE A 10 0.21 -4.91 -12.13
CA ILE A 10 1.39 -5.71 -11.77
C ILE A 10 1.60 -6.91 -12.69
N ASN A 11 0.54 -7.46 -13.32
CA ASN A 11 0.66 -8.58 -14.24
C ASN A 11 1.38 -8.21 -15.54
N ASN A 12 1.31 -6.95 -15.96
CA ASN A 12 2.03 -6.44 -17.14
C ASN A 12 3.55 -6.40 -16.92
N TYR A 13 3.99 -6.33 -15.67
CA TYR A 13 5.40 -6.27 -15.29
C TYR A 13 5.98 -7.64 -14.93
N ARG A 14 5.14 -8.67 -14.76
CA ARG A 14 5.55 -10.04 -14.43
C ARG A 14 6.02 -10.76 -15.70
N LYS A 15 7.21 -11.35 -15.66
CA LYS A 15 7.77 -12.12 -16.78
C LYS A 15 7.88 -13.61 -16.39
N GLY A 16 7.60 -14.50 -17.35
CA GLY A 16 7.68 -15.96 -17.22
C GLY A 16 6.33 -16.65 -17.07
N VAL A 17 6.13 -17.76 -17.79
CA VAL A 17 4.84 -18.51 -17.83
C VAL A 17 4.69 -19.48 -16.64
N GLY A 18 5.80 -19.98 -16.09
CA GLY A 18 5.81 -20.95 -14.97
C GLY A 18 6.12 -20.35 -13.60
N ILE A 19 7.20 -19.56 -13.49
CA ILE A 19 7.56 -18.80 -12.27
C ILE A 19 7.57 -17.32 -12.65
N GLN A 20 6.54 -16.62 -12.21
CA GLN A 20 6.42 -15.18 -12.44
C GLN A 20 7.27 -14.43 -11.41
N SER A 21 8.45 -13.96 -11.82
CA SER A 21 9.31 -13.12 -10.98
C SER A 21 9.26 -11.66 -11.42
N LEU A 22 9.33 -10.76 -10.45
CA LEU A 22 9.43 -9.32 -10.67
C LEU A 22 10.83 -8.87 -10.24
N SER A 23 11.63 -8.42 -11.19
CA SER A 23 12.98 -7.94 -10.89
C SER A 23 12.93 -6.60 -10.15
N GLY A 24 13.92 -6.30 -9.30
CA GLY A 24 14.00 -5.01 -8.59
C GLY A 24 14.08 -3.81 -9.54
N ASN A 25 14.70 -3.97 -10.70
CA ASN A 25 14.76 -2.93 -11.75
C ASN A 25 13.37 -2.68 -12.36
N THR A 26 12.57 -3.74 -12.55
CA THR A 26 11.19 -3.60 -13.02
C THR A 26 10.30 -2.98 -11.96
N LEU A 27 10.49 -3.33 -10.68
CA LEU A 27 9.73 -2.77 -9.57
C LEU A 27 9.93 -1.25 -9.43
N SER A 28 11.18 -0.80 -9.58
CA SER A 28 11.54 0.62 -9.48
C SER A 28 11.08 1.46 -10.65
N SER A 29 10.83 0.86 -11.83
CA SER A 29 10.30 1.57 -13.00
C SER A 29 8.77 1.73 -12.97
N ILE A 30 8.07 1.19 -11.97
CA ILE A 30 6.61 1.28 -11.89
C ILE A 30 6.21 2.69 -11.44
N VAL A 31 5.49 3.41 -12.29
CA VAL A 31 4.95 4.73 -11.96
C VAL A 31 3.72 4.55 -11.07
N ILE A 32 3.74 5.19 -9.89
CA ILE A 32 2.61 5.19 -8.96
C ILE A 32 1.99 6.58 -8.99
N PRO A 33 0.69 6.72 -9.33
CA PRO A 33 0.02 8.01 -9.26
C PRO A 33 -0.13 8.42 -7.78
N LEU A 34 0.47 9.55 -7.42
CA LEU A 34 0.38 10.11 -6.07
C LEU A 34 -0.73 11.17 -6.05
N PRO A 35 -1.67 11.13 -5.10
CA PRO A 35 -2.70 12.16 -5.00
C PRO A 35 -2.10 13.51 -4.54
N PRO A 36 -2.83 14.63 -4.65
CA PRO A 36 -2.38 15.93 -4.15
C PRO A 36 -2.01 15.91 -2.66
N LEU A 37 -1.10 16.79 -2.22
CA LEU A 37 -0.59 16.79 -0.84
C LEU A 37 -1.68 16.90 0.22
N ALA A 38 -2.69 17.75 -0.01
CA ALA A 38 -3.82 17.90 0.92
C ALA A 38 -4.58 16.58 1.13
N GLU A 39 -4.74 15.80 0.06
CA GLU A 39 -5.41 14.49 0.13
C GLU A 39 -4.52 13.45 0.82
N GLN A 40 -3.21 13.48 0.59
CA GLN A 40 -2.27 12.64 1.31
C GLN A 40 -2.34 12.89 2.82
N GLN A 41 -2.37 14.16 3.24
CA GLN A 41 -2.51 14.54 4.65
C GLN A 41 -3.83 14.06 5.24
N ARG A 42 -4.95 14.24 4.52
CA ARG A 42 -6.27 13.74 4.93
C ARG A 42 -6.26 12.24 5.18
N ILE A 43 -5.63 11.47 4.29
CA ILE A 43 -5.50 10.01 4.43
C ILE A 43 -4.68 9.66 5.67
N VAL A 44 -3.54 10.31 5.90
CA VAL A 44 -2.68 10.07 7.07
C VAL A 44 -3.44 10.31 8.37
N THR A 45 -4.12 11.44 8.51
CA THR A 45 -4.87 11.78 9.73
C THR A 45 -5.94 10.73 10.07
N GLN A 46 -6.63 10.20 9.05
CA GLN A 46 -7.64 9.15 9.26
C GLN A 46 -7.00 7.84 9.71
N ILE A 47 -5.87 7.45 9.10
CA ILE A 47 -5.11 6.26 9.50
C ILE A 47 -4.67 6.39 10.98
N GLU A 48 -4.06 7.51 11.35
CA GLU A 48 -3.60 7.76 12.72
C GLU A 48 -4.75 7.68 13.73
N THR A 49 -5.91 8.25 13.40
CA THR A 49 -7.10 8.20 14.26
C THR A 49 -7.52 6.75 14.52
N ILE A 50 -7.60 5.92 13.48
CA ILE A 50 -7.99 4.51 13.60
C ILE A 50 -6.96 3.74 14.43
N PHE A 51 -5.66 3.94 14.19
CA PHE A 51 -4.61 3.25 14.94
C PHE A 51 -4.60 3.64 16.43
N ASN A 52 -4.89 4.89 16.75
CA ASN A 52 -5.03 5.33 18.14
C ASN A 52 -6.19 4.62 18.84
N GLN A 53 -7.35 4.52 18.18
CA GLN A 53 -8.51 3.79 18.71
C GLN A 53 -8.19 2.30 18.93
N LEU A 54 -7.49 1.67 17.98
CA LEU A 54 -7.06 0.27 18.11
C LEU A 54 -6.12 0.08 19.30
N ASN A 55 -5.16 1.00 19.50
CA ASN A 55 -4.25 0.97 20.64
C ASN A 55 -4.99 1.11 21.97
N GLU A 56 -5.97 2.02 22.06
CA GLU A 56 -6.79 2.18 23.27
C GLU A 56 -7.57 0.90 23.60
N ILE A 57 -8.20 0.28 22.59
CA ILE A 57 -8.93 -0.98 22.76
C ILE A 57 -7.97 -2.11 23.19
N GLU A 58 -6.81 -2.22 22.55
CA GLU A 58 -5.82 -3.23 22.89
C GLU A 58 -5.30 -3.09 24.32
N GLN A 59 -5.07 -1.85 24.77
CA GLN A 59 -4.69 -1.57 26.16
C GLN A 59 -5.79 -1.95 27.15
N ALA A 60 -7.05 -1.63 26.82
CA ALA A 60 -8.20 -1.98 27.66
C ALA A 60 -8.42 -3.49 27.80
N ILE A 61 -8.07 -4.29 26.78
CA ILE A 61 -8.18 -5.76 26.81
C ILE A 61 -7.01 -6.40 27.58
N LYS A 62 -5.84 -5.75 27.60
CA LYS A 62 -4.64 -6.25 28.29
C LYS A 62 -4.61 -5.94 29.79
N ALA A 63 -5.45 -5.02 30.27
CA ALA A 63 -5.63 -4.68 31.69
C ALA A 63 -6.63 -5.61 32.37
#